data_AF-A0A954RUX5-F1
#
_entry.id   AF-A0A954RUX5-F1
#
_cell.length_a   1.000
_cell.length_b   1.000
_cell.length_c   1.000
_cell.angle_alpha   90.00
_cell.angle_beta   90.00
_cell.angle_gamma   90.00
#
_symmetry.space_group_name_H-M   'P 1'
#
loop_
_entity.id
_entity.type
_entity.pdbx_description
1 polymer ?
#
loop_
_entity_poly.entity_id
_entity_poly.type
_entity_poly.pdbx_seq_one_letter_code
_entity_poly.pdbx_strand_id
1 'polypeptide(L)'
;MPSLEAESIHILRELAAELDNLVLLYSIGEDSSVILHLSLRAFYPSKPAFPLLHIDSNWEFCEMIEFRAQYARQELGLDVIAYVNEDGIAEGINPFDHGSKVDTGVMRTPPLKQALTNGFDGAIGGGRATKSDRGRRNVSVRSALGNIAGTCA
;
A
#
# COMPACT_ATOMS: atom_id res chain seq x y z
N MET A 1 9.38 21.83 -11.44
CA MET A 1 9.47 20.62 -10.60
C MET A 1 9.35 20.89 -9.09
N PRO A 2 9.94 21.93 -8.47
CA PRO A 2 9.86 22.13 -7.00
C PRO A 2 8.44 22.23 -6.43
N SER A 3 7.48 22.73 -7.23
CA SER A 3 6.09 22.90 -6.80
C SER A 3 5.40 21.58 -6.47
N LEU A 4 5.63 20.51 -7.25
CA LEU A 4 4.90 19.26 -7.08
C LEU A 4 5.40 18.45 -5.89
N GLU A 5 6.70 18.46 -5.62
CA GLU A 5 7.27 17.86 -4.41
C GLU A 5 6.74 18.55 -3.16
N ALA A 6 6.78 19.90 -3.13
CA ALA A 6 6.30 20.67 -1.99
C ALA A 6 4.78 20.48 -1.75
N GLU A 7 3.98 20.48 -2.81
CA GLU A 7 2.54 20.21 -2.74
C GLU A 7 2.25 18.80 -2.23
N SER A 8 2.98 17.80 -2.73
CA SER A 8 2.81 16.41 -2.28
C SER A 8 3.17 16.24 -0.80
N ILE A 9 4.28 16.85 -0.36
CA ILE A 9 4.69 16.85 1.06
C ILE A 9 3.64 17.54 1.93
N HIS A 10 3.06 18.65 1.46
CA HIS A 10 2.01 19.35 2.18
C HIS A 10 0.78 18.45 2.38
N ILE A 11 0.30 17.81 1.31
CA ILE A 11 -0.84 16.88 1.36
C ILE A 11 -0.56 15.72 2.32
N LEU A 12 0.63 15.12 2.27
CA LEU A 12 1.01 14.02 3.17
C LEU A 12 0.97 14.43 4.65
N ARG A 13 1.39 15.66 4.96
CA ARG A 13 1.35 16.20 6.34
C ARG A 13 -0.07 16.51 6.79
N GLU A 14 -0.92 17.06 5.92
CA GLU A 14 -2.33 17.30 6.22
C GLU A 14 -3.05 15.99 6.52
N LEU A 15 -2.88 14.96 5.66
CA LEU A 15 -3.50 13.65 5.89
C LEU A 15 -3.09 13.02 7.21
N ALA A 16 -1.80 13.10 7.57
CA ALA A 16 -1.32 12.58 8.84
C ALA A 16 -1.74 13.41 10.06
N ALA A 17 -2.17 14.66 9.86
CA ALA A 17 -2.72 15.49 10.93
C ALA A 17 -4.24 15.30 11.10
N GLU A 18 -4.94 14.91 10.04
CA GLU A 18 -6.41 14.72 10.03
C GLU A 18 -6.86 13.28 10.34
N LEU A 19 -6.00 12.28 10.11
CA LEU A 19 -6.35 10.86 10.22
C LEU A 19 -5.54 10.15 11.29
N ASP A 20 -6.22 9.48 12.23
CA ASP A 20 -5.59 8.73 13.31
C ASP A 20 -4.98 7.42 12.80
N ASN A 21 -5.69 6.68 11.95
CA ASN A 21 -5.24 5.40 11.40
C ASN A 21 -5.00 5.48 9.88
N LEU A 22 -3.94 6.19 9.50
CA LEU A 22 -3.51 6.29 8.11
C LEU A 22 -2.66 5.08 7.70
N VAL A 23 -2.69 4.68 6.41
CA VAL A 23 -1.83 3.64 5.85
C VAL A 23 -1.32 4.01 4.46
N LEU A 24 -0.12 3.57 4.09
CA LEU A 24 0.44 3.74 2.74
C LEU A 24 0.44 2.41 1.99
N LEU A 25 -0.26 2.34 0.85
CA LEU A 25 -0.29 1.16 -0.02
C LEU A 25 1.06 1.00 -0.74
N TYR A 26 1.84 0.00 -0.35
CA TYR A 26 3.19 -0.25 -0.84
C TYR A 26 3.28 -1.55 -1.63
N SER A 27 3.31 -1.43 -2.96
CA SER A 27 3.40 -2.56 -3.88
C SER A 27 4.83 -2.81 -4.40
N ILE A 28 5.85 -2.19 -3.80
CA ILE A 28 7.26 -2.28 -4.25
C ILE A 28 7.42 -1.81 -5.72
N GLY A 29 6.46 -1.02 -6.21
CA GLY A 29 6.48 -0.43 -7.55
C GLY A 29 7.12 0.95 -7.55
N GLU A 30 7.35 1.49 -8.75
CA GLU A 30 7.88 2.84 -8.98
C GLU A 30 7.04 3.90 -8.25
N ASP A 31 5.75 3.98 -8.56
CA ASP A 31 4.85 5.01 -8.03
C ASP A 31 4.76 4.95 -6.48
N SER A 32 4.63 3.74 -5.91
CA SER A 32 4.59 3.56 -4.45
C SER A 32 5.92 3.91 -3.77
N SER A 33 7.05 3.71 -4.46
CA SER A 33 8.38 4.04 -3.93
C SER A 33 8.63 5.54 -3.93
N VAL A 34 8.11 6.27 -4.94
CA VAL A 34 8.13 7.74 -4.95
C VAL A 34 7.32 8.30 -3.78
N ILE A 35 6.11 7.79 -3.54
CA ILE A 35 5.30 8.24 -2.39
C ILE A 35 5.98 7.92 -1.05
N LEU A 36 6.57 6.73 -0.92
CA LEU A 36 7.35 6.37 0.27
C LEU A 36 8.51 7.36 0.48
N HIS A 37 9.26 7.69 -0.57
CA HIS A 37 10.35 8.66 -0.51
C HIS A 37 9.85 10.06 -0.09
N LEU A 38 8.74 10.53 -0.68
CA LEU A 38 8.11 11.79 -0.31
C LEU A 38 7.62 11.79 1.14
N SER A 39 7.12 10.66 1.63
CA SER A 39 6.70 10.49 3.03
C SER A 39 7.89 10.61 3.97
N LEU A 40 9.01 9.93 3.69
CA LEU A 40 10.24 10.08 4.47
C LEU A 40 10.72 11.54 4.52
N ARG A 41 10.65 12.25 3.40
CA ARG A 41 10.97 13.69 3.31
C ARG A 41 9.99 14.56 4.10
N ALA A 42 8.71 14.22 4.08
CA ALA A 42 7.67 14.96 4.78
C ALA A 42 7.83 14.91 6.30
N PHE A 43 8.28 13.78 6.86
CA PHE A 43 8.38 13.59 8.30
C PHE A 43 9.80 13.68 8.88
N TYR A 44 10.82 13.87 8.02
CA TYR A 44 12.21 14.05 8.46
C TYR A 44 12.35 15.14 9.55
N PRO A 45 13.13 14.92 10.62
CA PRO A 45 14.03 13.77 10.87
C PRO A 45 13.35 12.52 11.45
N SER A 46 12.06 12.58 11.74
CA SER A 46 11.29 11.46 12.25
C SER A 46 10.80 10.55 11.11
N LYS A 47 10.33 9.35 11.48
CA LYS A 47 9.67 8.44 10.54
C LYS A 47 8.19 8.83 10.39
N PRO A 48 7.55 8.53 9.25
CA PRO A 48 6.09 8.58 9.14
C PRO A 48 5.44 7.74 10.24
N ALA A 49 4.37 8.24 10.85
CA ALA A 49 3.67 7.58 11.95
C ALA A 49 2.66 6.51 11.49
N PHE A 50 2.61 6.21 10.20
CA PHE A 50 1.69 5.23 9.60
C PHE A 50 2.44 4.03 9.01
N PRO A 51 1.87 2.82 9.09
CA PRO A 51 2.46 1.63 8.50
C PRO A 51 2.33 1.60 6.97
N LEU A 52 3.11 0.71 6.36
CA LEU A 52 2.93 0.31 4.96
C LEU A 52 1.99 -0.90 4.90
N LEU A 53 1.08 -0.91 3.92
CA LEU A 53 0.23 -2.07 3.62
C LEU A 53 0.58 -2.64 2.25
N HIS A 54 0.85 -3.94 2.23
CA HIS A 54 1.12 -4.71 1.04
C HIS A 54 0.10 -5.83 0.90
N ILE A 55 -0.52 -5.94 -0.28
CA ILE A 55 -1.46 -7.01 -0.60
C ILE A 55 -0.69 -8.09 -1.36
N ASP A 56 -0.44 -9.19 -0.67
CA ASP A 56 0.38 -10.29 -1.15
C ASP A 56 -0.49 -11.27 -1.94
N SER A 57 -0.09 -11.53 -3.18
CA SER A 57 -0.75 -12.50 -4.05
C SER A 57 -0.14 -13.90 -3.98
N ASN A 58 0.98 -14.08 -3.26
CA ASN A 58 1.81 -15.28 -3.19
C ASN A 58 2.46 -15.68 -4.53
N TRP A 59 2.41 -14.78 -5.52
CA TRP A 59 2.92 -14.98 -6.89
C TRP A 59 3.87 -13.85 -7.33
N GLU A 60 4.38 -13.08 -6.37
CA GLU A 60 5.41 -12.08 -6.60
C GLU A 60 6.80 -12.70 -6.60
N PHE A 61 7.76 -12.03 -7.24
CA PHE A 61 9.15 -12.48 -7.24
C PHE A 61 9.69 -12.49 -5.81
N CYS A 62 10.34 -13.58 -5.40
CA CYS A 62 10.92 -13.71 -4.07
C CYS A 62 11.85 -12.55 -3.74
N GLU A 63 12.65 -12.12 -4.72
CA GLU A 63 13.58 -10.99 -4.59
C GLU A 63 12.85 -9.68 -4.26
N MET A 64 11.61 -9.49 -4.71
CA MET A 64 10.82 -8.31 -4.35
C MET A 64 10.41 -8.34 -2.88
N ILE A 65 9.98 -9.50 -2.38
CA ILE A 65 9.56 -9.67 -0.99
C ILE A 65 10.76 -9.52 -0.04
N GLU A 66 11.91 -10.07 -0.42
CA GLU A 66 13.18 -9.89 0.28
C GLU A 66 13.61 -8.42 0.30
N PHE A 67 13.59 -7.76 -0.87
CA PHE A 67 13.91 -6.34 -0.98
C PHE A 67 13.00 -5.48 -0.08
N ARG A 68 11.69 -5.74 -0.07
CA ARG A 68 10.74 -5.07 0.84
C ARG A 68 11.13 -5.26 2.30
N ALA A 69 11.43 -6.50 2.69
CA ALA A 69 11.79 -6.81 4.07
C ALA A 69 13.09 -6.11 4.50
N GLN A 70 14.11 -6.12 3.64
CA GLN A 70 15.37 -5.43 3.91
C GLN A 70 15.17 -3.90 3.95
N TYR A 71 14.67 -3.32 2.86
CA TYR A 71 14.59 -1.87 2.70
C TYR A 71 13.61 -1.23 3.69
N ALA A 72 12.35 -1.67 3.72
CA ALA A 72 11.33 -1.01 4.53
C ALA A 72 11.48 -1.32 6.03
N ARG A 73 11.74 -2.59 6.41
CA ARG A 73 11.83 -2.97 7.83
C ARG A 73 13.23 -2.81 8.43
N GLN A 74 14.30 -3.15 7.71
CA GLN A 74 15.64 -3.10 8.31
C GLN A 74 16.29 -1.73 8.15
N GLU A 75 16.29 -1.18 6.94
CA GLU A 75 16.98 0.09 6.66
C GLU A 75 16.17 1.30 7.13
N LEU A 76 14.88 1.35 6.79
CA LEU A 76 13.99 2.45 7.17
C LEU A 76 13.35 2.23 8.55
N GLY A 77 13.25 0.99 9.03
CA GLY A 77 12.59 0.63 10.29
C GLY A 77 11.14 1.08 10.35
N LEU A 78 10.41 0.84 9.27
CA LEU A 78 8.96 1.06 9.13
C LEU A 78 8.22 -0.27 9.32
N ASP A 79 7.01 -0.18 9.86
CA ASP A 79 6.11 -1.32 9.95
C ASP A 79 5.49 -1.63 8.59
N VAL A 80 5.47 -2.91 8.23
CA VAL A 80 4.90 -3.40 6.98
C VAL A 80 3.90 -4.50 7.29
N ILE A 81 2.64 -4.22 7.01
CA ILE A 81 1.51 -5.13 7.12
C ILE A 81 1.38 -5.84 5.77
N ALA A 82 1.56 -7.16 5.77
CA ALA A 82 1.32 -7.99 4.60
C ALA A 82 -0.03 -8.68 4.79
N TYR A 83 -0.95 -8.47 3.85
CA TYR A 83 -2.29 -9.05 3.86
C TYR A 83 -2.45 -9.97 2.66
N VAL A 84 -2.92 -11.19 2.90
CA VAL A 84 -3.08 -12.23 1.89
C VAL A 84 -4.53 -12.74 1.89
N ASN A 85 -5.02 -13.18 0.74
CA ASN A 85 -6.32 -13.84 0.65
C ASN A 85 -6.18 -15.33 0.95
N GLU A 86 -6.45 -15.73 2.19
CA GLU A 86 -6.38 -17.13 2.63
C GLU A 86 -7.36 -18.04 1.87
N ASP A 87 -8.57 -17.56 1.56
CA ASP A 87 -9.56 -18.33 0.79
C ASP A 87 -9.02 -18.61 -0.63
N GLY A 88 -8.40 -17.62 -1.25
CA GLY A 88 -7.78 -17.76 -2.57
C GLY A 88 -6.61 -18.75 -2.57
N ILE A 89 -5.81 -18.79 -1.50
CA ILE A 89 -4.77 -19.81 -1.30
C ILE A 89 -5.39 -21.20 -1.14
N ALA A 90 -6.44 -21.33 -0.31
CA ALA A 90 -7.11 -22.60 -0.05
C ALA A 90 -7.76 -23.19 -1.32
N GLU A 91 -8.28 -22.32 -2.20
CA GLU A 91 -8.81 -22.68 -3.51
C GLU A 91 -7.73 -22.93 -4.58
N GLY A 92 -6.45 -22.69 -4.26
CA GLY A 92 -5.33 -22.88 -5.19
C GLY A 92 -5.32 -21.87 -6.34
N ILE A 93 -5.90 -20.68 -6.15
CA ILE A 93 -5.97 -19.65 -7.17
C ILE A 93 -4.56 -19.18 -7.53
N ASN A 94 -4.30 -19.12 -8.83
CA ASN A 94 -3.01 -18.72 -9.36
C ASN A 94 -3.11 -18.20 -10.80
N PRO A 95 -2.16 -17.36 -11.25
CA PRO A 95 -2.21 -16.75 -12.57
C PRO A 95 -1.96 -17.73 -13.73
N PHE A 96 -1.40 -18.92 -13.48
CA PHE A 96 -1.07 -19.90 -14.51
C PHE A 96 -2.28 -20.76 -14.91
N ASP A 97 -3.01 -21.27 -13.93
CA ASP A 97 -4.17 -22.15 -14.14
C ASP A 97 -5.46 -21.36 -14.37
N HIS A 98 -5.62 -20.22 -13.69
CA HIS A 98 -6.86 -19.43 -13.69
C HIS A 98 -6.79 -18.17 -14.57
N GLY A 99 -5.59 -17.81 -15.00
CA GLY A 99 -5.32 -16.58 -15.75
C GLY A 99 -5.30 -15.33 -14.87
N SER A 100 -4.55 -14.31 -15.33
CA SER A 100 -4.26 -13.10 -14.57
C SER A 100 -5.49 -12.31 -14.10
N LYS A 101 -6.58 -12.33 -14.88
CA LYS A 101 -7.80 -11.59 -14.53
C LYS A 101 -8.52 -12.18 -13.31
N VAL A 102 -8.62 -13.51 -13.26
CA VAL A 102 -9.26 -14.21 -12.13
C VAL A 102 -8.38 -14.09 -10.90
N ASP A 103 -7.09 -14.38 -11.05
CA ASP A 103 -6.08 -14.21 -10.02
C ASP A 103 -6.14 -12.81 -9.39
N THR A 104 -6.01 -11.73 -10.18
CA THR A 104 -6.09 -10.36 -9.65
C THR A 104 -7.46 -10.05 -9.02
N GLY A 105 -8.53 -10.59 -9.60
CA GLY A 105 -9.89 -10.43 -9.12
C GLY A 105 -10.11 -11.04 -7.73
N VAL A 106 -9.41 -12.11 -7.39
CA VAL A 106 -9.53 -12.84 -6.12
C VAL A 106 -8.42 -12.46 -5.15
N MET A 107 -7.17 -12.45 -5.60
CA MET A 107 -5.98 -12.30 -4.76
C MET A 107 -5.62 -10.84 -4.43
N ARG A 108 -6.22 -9.84 -5.09
CA ARG A 108 -5.88 -8.42 -4.84
C ARG A 108 -7.07 -7.57 -4.41
N THR A 109 -8.19 -7.68 -5.11
CA THR A 109 -9.32 -6.75 -4.88
C THR A 109 -10.07 -7.02 -3.56
N PRO A 110 -10.53 -8.26 -3.28
CA PRO A 110 -11.11 -8.61 -1.98
C PRO A 110 -10.19 -8.36 -0.79
N PRO A 111 -8.94 -8.85 -0.75
CA PRO A 111 -8.06 -8.63 0.39
C PRO A 111 -7.74 -7.16 0.62
N LEU A 112 -7.56 -6.34 -0.43
CA LEU A 112 -7.40 -4.89 -0.26
C LEU A 112 -8.61 -4.27 0.42
N LYS A 113 -9.83 -4.61 -0.02
CA LYS A 113 -11.06 -4.10 0.59
C LYS A 113 -11.16 -4.53 2.05
N GLN A 114 -10.89 -5.80 2.33
CA GLN A 114 -10.89 -6.32 3.69
C GLN A 114 -9.87 -5.58 4.54
N ALA A 115 -8.61 -5.49 4.11
CA ALA A 115 -7.52 -4.80 4.81
C ALA A 115 -7.80 -3.32 5.07
N LEU A 116 -8.40 -2.60 4.12
CA LEU A 116 -8.82 -1.20 4.33
C LEU A 116 -10.05 -1.08 5.20
N THR A 117 -10.87 -2.13 5.22
CA THR A 117 -11.92 -2.31 6.20
C THR A 117 -11.33 -2.90 7.50
N ASN A 118 -9.99 -2.85 7.69
CA ASN A 118 -9.23 -3.45 8.79
C ASN A 118 -8.28 -2.49 9.58
N GLY A 119 -8.78 -1.56 10.38
CA GLY A 119 -8.15 -0.58 11.27
C GLY A 119 -8.05 0.85 10.72
N PHE A 120 -8.08 1.05 9.41
CA PHE A 120 -7.62 2.30 8.80
C PHE A 120 -8.75 3.27 8.53
N ASP A 121 -8.49 4.57 8.76
CA ASP A 121 -9.38 5.68 8.43
C ASP A 121 -9.14 6.19 7.00
N GLY A 122 -7.91 6.08 6.51
CA GLY A 122 -7.57 6.46 5.15
C GLY A 122 -6.33 5.76 4.61
N ALA A 123 -6.20 5.76 3.28
CA ALA A 123 -5.09 5.12 2.59
C ALA A 123 -4.46 6.05 1.55
N ILE A 124 -3.13 6.08 1.52
CA ILE A 124 -2.34 6.76 0.50
C ILE A 124 -2.00 5.74 -0.60
N GLY A 125 -2.32 6.07 -1.84
CA GLY A 125 -2.04 5.21 -3.00
C GLY A 125 -1.31 5.94 -4.13
N GLY A 126 -0.56 5.18 -4.93
CA GLY A 126 0.19 5.64 -6.11
C GLY A 126 -0.63 5.98 -7.36
N GLY A 127 -1.95 6.11 -7.23
CA GLY A 127 -2.84 6.35 -8.37
C GLY A 127 -2.60 7.72 -9.00
N ARG A 128 -2.11 7.76 -10.24
CA ARG A 128 -1.95 9.01 -10.98
C ARG A 128 -3.25 9.37 -11.69
N ALA A 129 -3.66 10.64 -11.56
CA ALA A 129 -4.80 11.15 -12.31
C ALA A 129 -4.47 11.14 -13.82
N THR A 130 -5.25 10.41 -14.59
CA THR A 130 -5.17 10.42 -16.05
C THR A 130 -6.11 11.47 -16.64
N LYS A 131 -6.09 11.68 -17.97
CA LYS A 131 -6.90 12.71 -18.63
C LYS A 131 -8.41 12.57 -18.37
N SER A 132 -8.89 11.35 -18.09
CA SER A 132 -10.27 11.03 -17.70
C SER A 132 -10.61 11.33 -16.23
N ASP A 133 -9.60 11.58 -15.40
CA ASP A 133 -9.76 11.84 -13.95
C ASP A 133 -9.74 13.33 -13.59
N ARG A 134 -9.66 14.22 -14.59
CA ARG A 134 -9.66 15.67 -14.37
C ARG A 134 -10.92 16.10 -13.61
N GLY A 135 -10.72 16.59 -12.39
CA GLY A 135 -11.78 17.03 -11.48
C GLY A 135 -11.90 16.18 -10.20
N ARG A 136 -11.28 14.99 -10.16
CA ARG A 136 -11.18 14.17 -8.95
C ARG A 136 -9.77 14.28 -8.38
N ARG A 137 -9.62 15.05 -7.29
CA ARG A 137 -8.45 14.89 -6.40
C ARG A 137 -8.64 13.52 -5.73
N ASN A 138 -7.93 12.49 -6.21
CA ASN A 138 -8.08 11.12 -5.74
C ASN A 138 -7.42 10.95 -4.35
N VAL A 139 -8.02 11.52 -3.31
CA VAL A 139 -7.78 11.16 -1.91
C VAL A 139 -8.95 10.27 -1.49
N SER A 140 -8.75 8.95 -1.49
CA SER A 140 -9.78 8.01 -1.07
C SER A 140 -9.60 7.65 0.40
N VAL A 141 -10.22 8.44 1.29
CA VAL A 141 -10.36 8.15 2.73
C VAL A 141 -11.48 7.10 2.90
N ARG A 142 -11.17 5.93 3.45
CA ARG A 142 -12.13 4.85 3.71
C ARG A 142 -11.77 4.16 5.02
N SER A 143 -12.75 4.15 5.93
CA SER A 143 -12.69 3.56 7.27
C SER A 143 -13.05 2.08 7.29
N ALA A 144 -12.30 1.22 7.99
CA ALA A 144 -12.80 0.16 8.90
C ALA A 144 -11.64 -0.69 9.47
N LEU A 145 -11.91 -1.68 10.39
CA LEU A 145 -11.22 -2.34 11.58
C LEU A 145 -10.66 -3.82 11.54
N GLY A 146 -9.36 -4.08 11.91
CA GLY A 146 -8.74 -5.39 12.29
C GLY A 146 -7.34 -5.76 11.69
N ASN A 147 -6.69 -6.88 12.08
CA ASN A 147 -5.27 -7.19 11.76
C ASN A 147 -5.01 -8.71 11.59
N ILE A 148 -4.18 -9.17 10.63
CA ILE A 148 -3.65 -10.56 10.53
C ILE A 148 -2.33 -10.61 9.72
N ALA A 149 -1.41 -11.50 10.12
CA ALA A 149 -0.04 -11.62 9.62
C ALA A 149 0.16 -12.86 8.72
N GLY A 150 0.82 -12.70 7.56
CA GLY A 150 1.17 -13.79 6.64
C GLY A 150 2.69 -13.98 6.46
N THR A 151 3.11 -15.23 6.36
CA THR A 151 4.49 -15.69 6.10
C THR A 151 4.55 -16.24 4.67
N CYS A 152 5.66 -16.02 3.96
CA CYS A 152 5.87 -16.51 2.59
C CYS A 152 5.90 -18.04 2.55
N ALA A 153 5.27 -18.65 1.54
CA ALA A 153 5.41 -20.08 1.21
C ALA A 153 6.70 -20.35 0.42
#